data_AF-A0AA87DTM0-F1
#
_entry.id   AF-A0AA87DTM0-F1
#
_cell.length_a   1.000
_cell.length_b   1.000
_cell.length_c   1.000
_cell.angle_alpha   90.00
_cell.angle_beta   90.00
_cell.angle_gamma   90.00
#
_symmetry.space_group_name_H-M   'P 1'
#
loop_
_entity.id
_entity.type
_entity.pdbx_description
1 polymer ?
#
loop_
_entity_poly.entity_id
_entity_poly.type
_entity_poly.pdbx_seq_one_letter_code
_entity_poly.pdbx_strand_id
1 'polypeptide(L)'
;MSLFAKSTRAAAVLLALAFLPSYAAAQQMVVVPPGNRSAEQPEIPQASAIRTKAFSTTYEEKFRKTVDLLNSEPGLLGKIRKAGAAYGIDPIHIVGAIVGEHTFNVSAVDRMQTYYIKAISYAELDIKFSYNGVALKTFLQRPEFRSCEALATTSEQWSCRDTVWDQSFRGKVVDGTSYEAISFQRAFFQPFYAGQTFGLGQISPLTALQVTDLVNKTSGLPKLSADRPKDIYRDVMDPDRSILYIAAIIRDSIDAYREKGFDISGNPGITATLYNVGQPRRRAERLRTAVDAGAKKLLPVENYYGWLINDRLDVLKNILDGKAIDRRTTSDIGGQKQ
;
A
#
# COMPACT_ATOMS: atom_id res chain seq x y z
N MET A 1 -39.21 39.22 -58.42
CA MET A 1 -39.81 38.08 -57.71
C MET A 1 -38.96 36.85 -57.99
N SER A 2 -37.95 36.58 -57.16
CA SER A 2 -37.94 35.61 -56.04
C SER A 2 -37.05 34.42 -56.39
N LEU A 3 -35.74 34.61 -56.16
CA LEU A 3 -34.69 33.58 -56.13
C LEU A 3 -34.17 33.47 -54.69
N PHE A 4 -35.08 33.38 -53.71
CA PHE A 4 -34.71 33.35 -52.28
C PHE A 4 -35.58 32.39 -51.46
N ALA A 5 -35.91 31.22 -52.02
CA ALA A 5 -36.84 30.29 -51.34
C ALA A 5 -36.33 28.84 -51.17
N LYS A 6 -35.03 28.56 -51.35
CA LYS A 6 -34.52 27.17 -51.21
C LYS A 6 -33.34 26.94 -50.28
N SER A 7 -32.81 27.96 -49.61
CA SER A 7 -31.56 27.81 -48.84
C SER A 7 -31.73 27.66 -47.32
N THR A 8 -32.93 27.84 -46.78
CA THR A 8 -33.14 28.04 -45.33
C THR A 8 -33.57 26.80 -44.54
N ARG A 9 -33.80 25.64 -45.18
CA ARG A 9 -34.17 24.40 -44.45
C ARG A 9 -33.00 23.46 -44.12
N ALA A 10 -31.83 23.63 -44.76
CA ALA A 10 -30.66 22.78 -44.50
C ALA A 10 -29.83 23.23 -43.28
N ALA A 11 -29.86 24.53 -42.94
CA ALA A 11 -29.04 25.07 -41.85
C ALA A 11 -29.64 24.85 -40.44
N ALA A 12 -30.95 24.60 -40.34
CA ALA A 12 -31.62 24.40 -39.05
C ALA A 12 -31.54 22.97 -38.50
N VAL A 13 -31.20 21.97 -39.35
CA VAL A 13 -31.07 20.57 -38.92
C VAL A 13 -29.64 20.24 -38.45
N LEU A 14 -28.64 21.01 -38.88
CA LEU A 14 -27.24 20.80 -38.48
C LEU A 14 -26.89 21.43 -37.12
N LEU A 15 -27.66 22.38 -36.61
CA LEU A 15 -27.38 23.04 -35.32
C LEU A 15 -28.00 22.35 -34.10
N ALA A 16 -28.86 21.35 -34.29
CA ALA A 16 -29.49 20.61 -33.19
C ALA A 16 -28.71 19.35 -32.75
N LEU A 17 -27.67 18.96 -33.50
CA LEU A 17 -26.81 17.80 -33.18
C LEU A 17 -25.58 18.15 -32.32
N ALA A 18 -25.35 19.44 -32.02
CA ALA A 18 -24.19 19.89 -31.25
C ALA A 18 -24.39 19.87 -29.71
N PHE A 19 -25.58 19.48 -29.23
CA PHE A 19 -25.90 19.38 -27.80
C PHE A 19 -26.33 17.96 -27.42
N LEU A 20 -25.67 16.93 -27.96
CA LEU A 20 -25.71 15.62 -27.31
C LEU A 20 -24.91 15.75 -26.01
N PRO A 21 -25.53 15.61 -24.82
CA PRO A 21 -24.76 15.46 -23.60
C PRO A 21 -23.84 14.27 -23.80
N SER A 22 -22.53 14.48 -23.64
CA SER A 22 -21.59 13.38 -23.50
C SER A 22 -22.05 12.59 -22.28
N TYR A 23 -22.86 11.55 -22.50
CA TYR A 23 -23.11 10.54 -21.50
C TYR A 23 -21.75 9.90 -21.26
N ALA A 24 -21.03 10.38 -20.25
CA ALA A 24 -19.95 9.62 -19.67
C ALA A 24 -20.59 8.29 -19.28
N ALA A 25 -20.28 7.24 -20.03
CA ALA A 25 -20.71 5.90 -19.67
C ALA A 25 -20.20 5.67 -18.26
N ALA A 26 -21.10 5.62 -17.28
CA ALA A 26 -20.74 5.29 -15.92
C ALA A 26 -20.10 3.92 -15.97
N GLN A 27 -18.77 3.87 -15.85
CA GLN A 27 -18.04 2.61 -15.87
C GLN A 27 -18.54 1.79 -14.70
N GLN A 28 -19.13 0.63 -15.00
CA GLN A 28 -19.68 -0.24 -13.98
C GLN A 28 -18.54 -0.64 -13.04
N MET A 29 -18.73 -0.39 -11.75
CA MET A 29 -17.77 -0.79 -10.72
C MET A 29 -17.64 -2.31 -10.70
N VAL A 30 -16.42 -2.79 -10.85
CA VAL A 30 -16.10 -4.22 -10.81
C VAL A 30 -15.80 -4.60 -9.37
N VAL A 31 -16.69 -5.37 -8.73
CA VAL A 31 -16.43 -5.93 -7.40
C VAL A 31 -15.45 -7.10 -7.54
N VAL A 32 -14.28 -6.99 -6.92
CA VAL A 32 -13.28 -8.05 -6.91
C VAL A 32 -13.73 -9.14 -5.93
N PRO A 33 -13.94 -10.39 -6.38
CA PRO A 33 -14.42 -11.44 -5.50
C PRO A 33 -13.42 -11.73 -4.36
N PRO A 34 -13.92 -12.18 -3.18
CA PRO A 34 -13.06 -12.60 -2.09
C PRO A 34 -12.31 -13.91 -2.44
N GLY A 35 -11.27 -14.20 -1.65
CA GLY A 35 -10.50 -15.44 -1.76
C GLY A 35 -9.48 -15.44 -2.90
N ASN A 36 -8.72 -16.53 -2.99
CA ASN A 36 -7.57 -16.64 -3.89
C ASN A 36 -7.98 -16.82 -5.35
N ARG A 37 -7.27 -16.12 -6.24
CA ARG A 37 -7.35 -16.33 -7.69
C ARG A 37 -6.54 -17.56 -8.14
N SER A 38 -5.47 -17.88 -7.40
CA SER A 38 -4.61 -19.03 -7.65
C SER A 38 -4.93 -20.17 -6.68
N ALA A 39 -5.05 -21.40 -7.20
CA ALA A 39 -5.29 -22.58 -6.37
C ALA A 39 -4.11 -22.91 -5.43
N GLU A 40 -2.90 -22.58 -5.87
CA GLU A 40 -1.66 -22.80 -5.13
C GLU A 40 -1.00 -21.48 -4.75
N GLN A 41 -0.19 -21.52 -3.70
CA GLN A 41 0.55 -20.38 -3.21
C GLN A 41 1.55 -19.89 -4.28
N PRO A 42 1.53 -18.60 -4.65
CA PRO A 42 2.55 -18.03 -5.51
C PRO A 42 3.96 -18.17 -4.92
N GLU A 43 4.97 -18.17 -5.79
CA GLU A 43 6.37 -18.28 -5.38
C GLU A 43 6.75 -17.22 -4.33
N ILE A 44 7.42 -17.68 -3.27
CA ILE A 44 7.95 -16.81 -2.22
C ILE A 44 9.35 -16.36 -2.64
N PRO A 45 9.63 -15.04 -2.71
CA PRO A 45 10.93 -14.52 -3.13
C PRO A 45 12.10 -15.07 -2.29
N GLN A 46 13.22 -15.34 -2.95
CA GLN A 46 14.43 -15.88 -2.33
C GLN A 46 14.92 -15.04 -1.13
N ALA A 47 14.78 -13.72 -1.19
CA ALA A 47 15.15 -12.83 -0.07
C ALA A 47 14.39 -13.16 1.22
N SER A 48 13.11 -13.54 1.14
CA SER A 48 12.32 -13.98 2.28
C SER A 48 12.80 -15.33 2.82
N ALA A 49 13.20 -16.24 1.94
CA ALA A 49 13.76 -17.53 2.33
C ALA A 49 15.11 -17.38 3.04
N ILE A 50 15.99 -16.50 2.52
CA ILE A 50 17.29 -16.19 3.14
C ILE A 50 17.10 -15.61 4.55
N ARG A 51 16.21 -14.63 4.73
CA ARG A 51 15.93 -14.06 6.06
C ARG A 51 15.41 -15.12 7.03
N THR A 52 14.45 -15.92 6.58
CA THR A 52 13.84 -16.98 7.41
C THR A 52 14.88 -18.01 7.86
N LYS A 53 15.79 -18.40 6.96
CA LYS A 53 16.95 -19.26 7.29
C LYS A 53 17.92 -18.58 8.26
N ALA A 54 18.21 -17.30 8.09
CA ALA A 54 19.11 -16.54 8.97
C ALA A 54 18.60 -16.44 10.42
N PHE A 55 17.27 -16.50 10.62
CA PHE A 55 16.63 -16.50 11.94
C PHE A 55 16.28 -17.91 12.46
N SER A 56 16.72 -18.98 11.79
CA SER A 56 16.48 -20.37 12.19
C SER A 56 15.01 -20.68 12.51
N THR A 57 14.09 -20.19 11.68
CA THR A 57 12.64 -20.34 11.86
C THR A 57 11.96 -20.75 10.55
N THR A 58 10.65 -20.99 10.56
CA THR A 58 9.83 -21.31 9.37
C THR A 58 8.70 -20.30 9.20
N TYR A 59 8.13 -20.22 7.99
CA TYR A 59 6.96 -19.34 7.77
C TYR A 59 5.78 -19.73 8.66
N GLU A 60 5.55 -21.03 8.87
CA GLU A 60 4.51 -21.51 9.78
C GLU A 60 4.76 -21.08 11.23
N GLU A 61 5.99 -21.21 11.72
CA GLU A 61 6.32 -20.78 13.08
C GLU A 61 6.13 -19.26 13.23
N LYS A 62 6.52 -18.48 12.22
CA LYS A 62 6.35 -17.02 12.20
C LYS A 62 4.87 -16.61 12.15
N PHE A 63 4.07 -17.28 11.32
CA PHE A 63 2.63 -17.09 11.28
C PHE A 63 2.01 -17.36 12.65
N ARG A 64 2.29 -18.53 13.24
CA ARG A 64 1.79 -18.91 14.57
C ARG A 64 2.18 -17.92 15.65
N LYS A 65 3.45 -17.51 15.71
CA LYS A 65 3.91 -16.51 16.70
C LYS A 65 3.18 -15.18 16.56
N THR A 66 2.92 -14.74 15.34
CA THR A 66 2.18 -13.49 15.10
C THR A 66 0.72 -13.61 15.54
N VAL A 67 0.08 -14.74 15.24
CA VAL A 67 -1.27 -15.05 15.68
C VAL A 67 -1.36 -15.12 17.22
N ASP A 68 -0.42 -15.79 17.87
CA ASP A 68 -0.34 -15.90 19.32
C ASP A 68 -0.16 -14.52 19.98
N LEU A 69 0.71 -13.66 19.41
CA LEU A 69 0.88 -12.27 19.87
C LEU A 69 -0.45 -11.51 19.78
N LEU A 70 -1.11 -11.53 18.63
CA LEU A 70 -2.38 -10.81 18.45
C LEU A 70 -3.47 -11.32 19.40
N ASN A 71 -3.55 -12.64 19.60
CA ASN A 71 -4.54 -13.25 20.49
C ASN A 71 -4.29 -12.93 21.98
N SER A 72 -3.03 -12.78 22.38
CA SER A 72 -2.65 -12.42 23.76
C SER A 72 -2.75 -10.92 24.08
N GLU A 73 -3.03 -10.09 23.07
CA GLU A 73 -3.08 -8.62 23.19
C GLU A 73 -4.50 -8.07 22.85
N PRO A 74 -5.52 -8.29 23.69
CA PRO A 74 -6.89 -7.84 23.41
C PRO A 74 -7.01 -6.32 23.27
N GLY A 75 -6.15 -5.56 23.96
CA GLY A 75 -6.05 -4.10 23.82
C GLY A 75 -5.59 -3.68 22.42
N LEU A 76 -4.65 -4.42 21.81
CA LEU A 76 -4.21 -4.21 20.44
C LEU A 76 -5.35 -4.48 19.45
N LEU A 77 -6.06 -5.61 19.60
CA LEU A 77 -7.22 -5.92 18.76
C LEU A 77 -8.33 -4.87 18.87
N GLY A 78 -8.56 -4.33 20.07
CA GLY A 78 -9.48 -3.20 20.26
C GLY A 78 -9.06 -1.96 19.47
N LYS A 79 -7.77 -1.62 19.47
CA LYS A 79 -7.22 -0.50 18.68
C LYS A 79 -7.32 -0.76 17.18
N ILE A 80 -7.08 -1.98 16.72
CA ILE A 80 -7.25 -2.39 15.32
C ILE A 80 -8.72 -2.21 14.88
N ARG A 81 -9.69 -2.70 15.66
CA ARG A 81 -11.12 -2.51 15.37
C ARG A 81 -11.51 -1.04 15.31
N LYS A 82 -11.04 -0.24 16.26
CA LYS A 82 -11.29 1.22 16.29
C LYS A 82 -10.71 1.91 15.07
N ALA A 83 -9.49 1.56 14.66
CA ALA A 83 -8.87 2.09 13.45
C ALA A 83 -9.64 1.66 12.20
N GLY A 84 -9.99 0.38 12.06
CA GLY A 84 -10.81 -0.09 10.93
C GLY A 84 -12.11 0.71 10.78
N ALA A 85 -12.84 0.88 11.88
CA ALA A 85 -14.05 1.69 11.92
C ALA A 85 -13.81 3.16 11.52
N ALA A 86 -12.77 3.80 12.07
CA ALA A 86 -12.46 5.20 11.77
C ALA A 86 -12.11 5.44 10.29
N TYR A 87 -11.45 4.47 9.65
CA TYR A 87 -11.05 4.56 8.25
C TYR A 87 -12.06 3.92 7.27
N GLY A 88 -13.16 3.37 7.77
CA GLY A 88 -14.18 2.72 6.94
C GLY A 88 -13.65 1.50 6.19
N ILE A 89 -12.86 0.66 6.88
CA ILE A 89 -12.33 -0.61 6.38
C ILE A 89 -12.60 -1.73 7.39
N ASP A 90 -12.80 -2.95 6.92
CA ASP A 90 -12.89 -4.11 7.81
C ASP A 90 -11.54 -4.30 8.55
N PRO A 91 -11.52 -4.44 9.90
CA PRO A 91 -10.29 -4.66 10.66
C PRO A 91 -9.48 -5.88 10.19
N ILE A 92 -10.09 -6.83 9.48
CA ILE A 92 -9.39 -7.98 8.89
C ILE A 92 -8.28 -7.55 7.92
N HIS A 93 -8.41 -6.42 7.23
CA HIS A 93 -7.36 -5.93 6.34
C HIS A 93 -6.12 -5.50 7.14
N ILE A 94 -6.30 -4.87 8.30
CA ILE A 94 -5.21 -4.45 9.18
C ILE A 94 -4.51 -5.69 9.76
N VAL A 95 -5.28 -6.66 10.24
CA VAL A 95 -4.73 -7.94 10.72
C VAL A 95 -3.96 -8.66 9.61
N GLY A 96 -4.53 -8.72 8.40
CA GLY A 96 -3.89 -9.34 7.24
C GLY A 96 -2.55 -8.69 6.88
N ALA A 97 -2.46 -7.36 6.92
CA ALA A 97 -1.20 -6.64 6.70
C ALA A 97 -0.14 -7.00 7.76
N ILE A 98 -0.50 -6.96 9.05
CA ILE A 98 0.42 -7.32 10.15
C ILE A 98 0.88 -8.77 9.98
N VAL A 99 -0.05 -9.71 9.80
CA VAL A 99 0.28 -11.14 9.70
C VAL A 99 1.15 -11.43 8.48
N GLY A 100 0.88 -10.82 7.33
CA GLY A 100 1.72 -10.98 6.14
C GLY A 100 3.16 -10.53 6.40
N GLU A 101 3.34 -9.34 6.94
CA GLU A 101 4.65 -8.75 7.23
C GLU A 101 5.48 -9.60 8.21
N HIS A 102 4.86 -10.03 9.31
CA HIS A 102 5.53 -10.86 10.31
C HIS A 102 5.64 -12.34 9.94
N THR A 103 4.96 -12.78 8.88
CA THR A 103 5.16 -14.14 8.34
C THR A 103 6.36 -14.17 7.38
N PHE A 104 6.49 -13.23 6.46
CA PHE A 104 7.47 -13.34 5.38
C PHE A 104 8.64 -12.34 5.42
N ASN A 105 8.50 -11.18 6.06
CA ASN A 105 9.56 -10.17 6.09
C ASN A 105 10.38 -10.22 7.38
N VAL A 106 9.72 -10.06 8.52
CA VAL A 106 10.34 -10.02 9.85
C VAL A 106 9.71 -11.07 10.74
N SER A 107 10.28 -11.36 11.90
CA SER A 107 9.64 -12.19 12.92
C SER A 107 8.94 -11.28 13.93
N ALA A 108 7.73 -11.65 14.33
CA ALA A 108 7.08 -11.03 15.48
C ALA A 108 7.97 -11.17 16.72
N VAL A 109 8.02 -10.11 17.53
CA VAL A 109 8.63 -10.15 18.87
C VAL A 109 7.62 -10.64 19.89
N ASP A 110 8.09 -11.16 21.00
CA ASP A 110 7.22 -11.84 21.98
C ASP A 110 6.17 -10.93 22.62
N ARG A 111 6.39 -9.61 22.64
CA ARG A 111 5.50 -8.63 23.31
C ARG A 111 5.49 -7.26 22.64
N MET A 112 4.39 -6.53 22.80
CA MET A 112 4.24 -5.17 22.29
C MET A 112 5.26 -4.18 22.85
N GLN A 113 5.68 -4.35 24.11
CA GLN A 113 6.68 -3.50 24.78
C GLN A 113 8.01 -3.47 24.03
N THR A 114 8.38 -4.55 23.34
CA THR A 114 9.63 -4.60 22.57
C THR A 114 9.60 -3.65 21.37
N TYR A 115 8.44 -3.39 20.77
CA TYR A 115 8.33 -2.37 19.70
C TYR A 115 8.52 -0.96 20.25
N TYR A 116 7.99 -0.65 21.44
CA TYR A 116 8.20 0.65 22.09
C TYR A 116 9.68 0.90 22.42
N ILE A 117 10.38 -0.11 22.94
CA ILE A 117 11.83 -0.01 23.23
C ILE A 117 12.62 0.28 21.95
N LYS A 118 12.30 -0.43 20.85
CA LYS A 118 12.89 -0.15 19.54
C LYS A 118 12.53 1.26 19.04
N ALA A 119 11.33 1.77 19.29
CA ALA A 119 10.98 3.12 18.87
C ALA A 119 11.86 4.18 19.54
N ILE A 120 12.11 4.03 20.85
CA ILE A 120 12.93 4.97 21.63
C ILE A 120 14.36 5.03 21.11
N SER A 121 14.97 3.89 20.77
CA SER A 121 16.36 3.86 20.31
C SER A 121 16.61 4.61 18.99
N TYR A 122 15.56 4.80 18.17
CA TYR A 122 15.67 5.57 16.92
C TYR A 122 15.31 7.04 17.08
N ALA A 123 14.61 7.41 18.14
CA ALA A 123 14.24 8.81 18.40
C ALA A 123 15.46 9.71 18.66
N GLU A 124 16.56 9.12 19.15
CA GLU A 124 17.80 9.82 19.48
C GLU A 124 18.74 9.99 18.28
N LEU A 125 18.48 9.31 17.15
CA LEU A 125 19.37 9.32 16.00
C LEU A 125 19.22 10.60 15.17
N ASP A 126 20.34 11.13 14.67
CA ASP A 126 20.31 12.21 13.69
C ASP A 126 20.06 11.63 12.29
N ILE A 127 18.86 11.87 11.77
CA ILE A 127 18.37 11.25 10.55
C ILE A 127 18.21 12.31 9.48
N LYS A 128 18.85 12.07 8.33
CA LYS A 128 18.72 12.88 7.12
C LYS A 128 18.31 12.03 5.93
N PHE A 129 17.33 12.50 5.16
CA PHE A 129 16.98 11.90 3.88
C PHE A 129 17.80 12.53 2.77
N SER A 130 18.64 11.72 2.13
CA SER A 130 19.54 12.15 1.08
C SER A 130 19.98 10.99 0.20
N TYR A 131 20.35 11.30 -1.05
CA TYR A 131 20.98 10.36 -1.98
C TYR A 131 22.30 10.97 -2.49
N ASN A 132 23.41 10.22 -2.40
CA ASN A 132 24.74 10.68 -2.82
C ASN A 132 25.10 12.09 -2.30
N GLY A 133 24.82 12.34 -1.02
CA GLY A 133 25.08 13.63 -0.36
C GLY A 133 24.06 14.74 -0.65
N VAL A 134 23.14 14.55 -1.61
CA VAL A 134 22.10 15.53 -1.94
C VAL A 134 20.87 15.29 -1.08
N ALA A 135 20.47 16.30 -0.30
CA ALA A 135 19.26 16.23 0.53
C ALA A 135 18.00 16.04 -0.34
N LEU A 136 17.06 15.22 0.13
CA LEU A 136 15.80 14.93 -0.58
C LEU A 136 15.04 16.20 -0.95
N LYS A 137 14.94 17.15 -0.02
CA LYS A 137 14.30 18.46 -0.27
C LYS A 137 14.90 19.18 -1.47
N THR A 138 16.23 19.25 -1.53
CA THR A 138 16.96 19.87 -2.65
C THR A 138 16.76 19.08 -3.93
N PHE A 139 16.79 17.75 -3.86
CA PHE A 139 16.60 16.90 -5.03
C PHE A 139 15.22 17.07 -5.67
N LEU A 140 14.17 17.21 -4.85
CA LEU A 140 12.80 17.40 -5.31
C LEU A 140 12.54 18.76 -5.96
N GLN A 141 13.47 19.72 -5.90
CA GLN A 141 13.36 21.01 -6.60
C GLN A 141 13.66 20.92 -8.10
N ARG A 142 14.14 19.76 -8.57
CA ARG A 142 14.45 19.54 -9.99
C ARG A 142 13.19 19.63 -10.87
N PRO A 143 13.28 20.17 -12.10
CA PRO A 143 12.12 20.41 -12.98
C PRO A 143 11.25 19.19 -13.25
N GLU A 144 11.83 17.99 -13.26
CA GLU A 144 11.16 16.71 -13.48
C GLU A 144 10.04 16.45 -12.46
N PHE A 145 10.15 17.00 -11.25
CA PHE A 145 9.16 16.82 -10.18
C PHE A 145 8.05 17.88 -10.17
N ARG A 146 8.13 18.92 -11.01
CA ARG A 146 7.21 20.07 -10.96
C ARG A 146 5.73 19.66 -11.10
N SER A 147 5.44 18.68 -11.96
CA SER A 147 4.07 18.18 -12.14
C SER A 147 3.48 17.54 -10.88
N CYS A 148 4.32 17.02 -9.99
CA CYS A 148 3.88 16.39 -8.76
C CYS A 148 3.40 17.41 -7.71
N GLU A 149 3.83 18.67 -7.76
CA GLU A 149 3.47 19.69 -6.77
C GLU A 149 2.01 20.13 -6.88
N ALA A 150 1.43 20.06 -8.08
CA ALA A 150 0.05 20.46 -8.35
C ALA A 150 -0.99 19.41 -7.91
N LEU A 151 -0.55 18.22 -7.47
CA LEU A 151 -1.45 17.14 -7.07
C LEU A 151 -2.06 17.42 -5.69
N ALA A 152 -3.33 17.05 -5.52
CA ALA A 152 -4.15 17.51 -4.41
C ALA A 152 -3.77 16.86 -3.07
N THR A 153 -3.38 15.58 -3.09
CA THR A 153 -3.12 14.81 -1.88
C THR A 153 -1.66 14.37 -1.77
N THR A 154 -1.16 14.20 -0.55
CA THR A 154 0.19 13.64 -0.31
C THR A 154 0.37 12.27 -0.97
N SER A 155 -0.69 11.46 -1.09
CA SER A 155 -0.63 10.14 -1.72
C SER A 155 -0.31 10.27 -3.21
N GLU A 156 -1.02 11.14 -3.92
CA GLU A 156 -0.77 11.44 -5.33
C GLU A 156 0.61 12.09 -5.53
N GLN A 157 0.96 13.08 -4.70
CA GLN A 157 2.25 13.79 -4.78
C GLN A 157 3.44 12.83 -4.64
N TRP A 158 3.45 11.99 -3.60
CA TRP A 158 4.56 11.07 -3.35
C TRP A 158 4.56 9.87 -4.32
N SER A 159 3.39 9.40 -4.78
CA SER A 159 3.31 8.40 -5.86
C SER A 159 3.85 8.96 -7.19
N CYS A 160 3.59 10.24 -7.47
CA CYS A 160 4.15 10.93 -8.64
C CYS A 160 5.67 11.05 -8.54
N ARG A 161 6.21 11.47 -7.39
CA ARG A 161 7.66 11.57 -7.17
C ARG A 161 8.37 10.22 -7.34
N ASP A 162 7.80 9.14 -6.81
CA ASP A 162 8.33 7.79 -7.00
C ASP A 162 8.30 7.36 -8.49
N THR A 163 7.24 7.74 -9.22
CA THR A 163 7.13 7.49 -10.66
C THR A 163 8.15 8.29 -11.47
N VAL A 164 8.34 9.57 -11.16
CA VAL A 164 9.35 10.42 -11.78
C VAL A 164 10.75 9.87 -11.52
N TRP A 165 11.05 9.40 -10.30
CA TRP A 165 12.32 8.73 -10.01
C TRP A 165 12.54 7.51 -10.91
N ASP A 166 11.58 6.59 -10.94
CA ASP A 166 11.67 5.37 -11.76
C ASP A 166 11.83 5.68 -13.26
N GLN A 167 11.16 6.74 -13.75
CA GLN A 167 11.15 7.08 -15.17
C GLN A 167 12.33 7.94 -15.61
N SER A 168 12.82 8.85 -14.78
CA SER A 168 13.79 9.87 -15.19
C SER A 168 15.19 9.63 -14.63
N PHE A 169 15.31 8.97 -13.47
CA PHE A 169 16.58 8.89 -12.75
C PHE A 169 17.09 7.46 -12.60
N ARG A 170 16.26 6.52 -12.16
CA ARG A 170 16.69 5.17 -11.79
C ARG A 170 17.47 4.47 -12.90
N GLY A 171 18.73 4.12 -12.62
CA GLY A 171 19.61 3.41 -13.56
C GLY A 171 20.06 4.25 -14.77
N LYS A 172 19.88 5.58 -14.72
CA LYS A 172 20.17 6.49 -15.83
C LYS A 172 21.31 7.45 -15.48
N VAL A 173 21.84 8.10 -16.51
CA VAL A 173 22.73 9.25 -16.36
C VAL A 173 21.94 10.52 -16.68
N VAL A 174 21.88 11.44 -15.73
CA VAL A 174 21.19 12.74 -15.87
C VAL A 174 22.16 13.84 -15.47
N ASP A 175 22.36 14.83 -16.33
CA ASP A 175 23.33 15.92 -16.13
C ASP A 175 24.76 15.43 -15.77
N GLY A 176 25.21 14.36 -16.43
CA GLY A 176 26.51 13.74 -16.16
C GLY A 176 26.61 12.97 -14.84
N THR A 177 25.54 12.89 -14.05
CA THR A 177 25.48 12.11 -12.81
C THR A 177 24.84 10.75 -13.07
N SER A 178 25.50 9.66 -12.68
CA SER A 178 24.94 8.31 -12.74
C SER A 178 24.10 8.00 -11.50
N TYR A 179 22.90 7.46 -11.71
CA TYR A 179 21.97 7.08 -10.66
C TYR A 179 21.81 5.56 -10.63
N GLU A 180 21.88 4.97 -9.43
CA GLU A 180 21.75 3.54 -9.27
C GLU A 180 20.37 3.01 -9.68
N ALA A 181 20.32 1.74 -10.08
CA ALA A 181 19.07 1.05 -10.45
C ALA A 181 18.21 0.65 -9.24
N ILE A 182 18.14 1.50 -8.20
CA ILE A 182 17.40 1.27 -6.95
C ILE A 182 16.10 2.08 -6.89
N SER A 183 15.14 1.66 -6.06
CA SER A 183 13.87 2.37 -5.90
C SER A 183 14.04 3.74 -5.23
N PHE A 184 13.06 4.63 -5.37
CA PHE A 184 13.10 5.97 -4.75
C PHE A 184 13.20 5.89 -3.22
N GLN A 185 12.45 4.96 -2.62
CA GLN A 185 12.57 4.62 -1.20
C GLN A 185 14.01 4.26 -0.82
N ARG A 186 14.67 3.43 -1.63
CA ARG A 186 16.06 3.07 -1.41
C ARG A 186 17.02 4.23 -1.72
N ALA A 187 16.72 5.13 -2.63
CA ALA A 187 17.63 6.24 -2.90
C ALA A 187 17.66 7.24 -1.73
N PHE A 188 16.50 7.64 -1.19
CA PHE A 188 16.42 8.79 -0.29
C PHE A 188 16.09 8.47 1.17
N PHE A 189 15.44 7.34 1.44
CA PHE A 189 14.91 7.01 2.77
C PHE A 189 15.74 5.92 3.46
N GLN A 190 17.08 6.03 3.36
CA GLN A 190 18.04 5.11 3.97
C GLN A 190 18.99 5.81 4.96
N PRO A 191 18.57 6.08 6.20
CA PRO A 191 19.54 6.55 7.18
C PRO A 191 20.41 5.43 7.80
N PHE A 192 19.95 4.17 7.77
CA PHE A 192 20.64 3.07 8.47
C PHE A 192 20.92 1.85 7.58
N TYR A 193 19.92 1.36 6.85
CA TYR A 193 20.05 0.25 5.91
C TYR A 193 19.05 0.38 4.76
N ALA A 194 19.28 -0.40 3.69
CA ALA A 194 18.60 -0.21 2.43
C ALA A 194 17.08 -0.50 2.44
N GLY A 195 16.27 0.56 2.50
CA GLY A 195 14.83 0.51 2.28
C GLY A 195 14.03 -0.05 3.45
N GLN A 196 14.54 0.07 4.67
CA GLN A 196 13.92 -0.50 5.88
C GLN A 196 12.49 0.00 6.14
N THR A 197 11.75 -0.89 6.78
CA THR A 197 10.39 -0.75 7.27
C THR A 197 10.38 -0.87 8.79
N PHE A 198 9.45 -0.20 9.46
CA PHE A 198 9.54 -0.01 10.91
C PHE A 198 8.24 -0.30 11.66
N GLY A 199 8.39 -0.60 12.95
CA GLY A 199 7.27 -0.83 13.87
C GLY A 199 6.47 -2.11 13.59
N LEU A 200 5.33 -2.21 14.26
CA LEU A 200 4.39 -3.32 14.13
C LEU A 200 3.90 -3.46 12.68
N GLY A 201 3.66 -2.34 12.00
CA GLY A 201 3.17 -2.33 10.62
C GLY A 201 4.23 -2.51 9.56
N GLN A 202 5.53 -2.54 9.90
CA GLN A 202 6.61 -2.53 8.91
C GLN A 202 6.39 -1.42 7.85
N ILE A 203 6.22 -0.18 8.30
CA ILE A 203 5.92 0.96 7.43
C ILE A 203 7.22 1.69 7.05
N SER A 204 7.39 2.03 5.78
CA SER A 204 8.50 2.85 5.33
C SER A 204 8.21 4.35 5.49
N PRO A 205 9.24 5.20 5.62
CA PRO A 205 9.03 6.65 5.68
C PRO A 205 8.28 7.23 4.46
N LEU A 206 8.57 6.72 3.25
CA LEU A 206 7.89 7.13 2.03
C LEU A 206 6.39 6.81 2.10
N THR A 207 6.04 5.61 2.54
CA THR A 207 4.64 5.19 2.66
C THR A 207 3.90 5.99 3.73
N ALA A 208 4.54 6.29 4.86
CA ALA A 208 3.95 7.14 5.90
C ALA A 208 3.66 8.56 5.38
N LEU A 209 4.60 9.11 4.59
CA LEU A 209 4.45 10.40 3.92
C LEU A 209 3.32 10.40 2.88
N GLN A 210 3.11 9.30 2.15
CA GLN A 210 2.00 9.16 1.20
C GLN A 210 0.65 9.35 1.89
N VAL A 211 0.45 8.72 3.05
CA VAL A 211 -0.88 8.68 3.70
C VAL A 211 -1.09 9.72 4.79
N THR A 212 -0.12 10.62 5.02
CA THR A 212 -0.17 11.54 6.17
C THR A 212 -1.35 12.51 6.14
N ASP A 213 -1.80 12.94 4.96
CA ASP A 213 -3.02 13.76 4.83
C ASP A 213 -4.26 13.02 5.36
N LEU A 214 -4.38 11.73 5.00
CA LEU A 214 -5.49 10.89 5.43
C LEU A 214 -5.42 10.61 6.93
N VAL A 215 -4.23 10.34 7.47
CA VAL A 215 -4.04 10.15 8.91
C VAL A 215 -4.36 11.42 9.70
N ASN A 216 -3.93 12.58 9.22
CA ASN A 216 -4.26 13.87 9.83
C ASN A 216 -5.76 14.12 9.82
N LYS A 217 -6.42 13.94 8.68
CA LYS A 217 -7.86 14.13 8.52
C LYS A 217 -8.69 13.21 9.41
N THR A 218 -8.34 11.92 9.47
CA THR A 218 -9.16 10.90 10.14
C THR A 218 -8.83 10.75 11.62
N SER A 219 -7.56 10.93 12.00
CA SER A 219 -7.07 10.64 13.37
C SER A 219 -6.46 11.84 14.09
N GLY A 220 -6.35 13.00 13.43
CA GLY A 220 -5.85 14.23 14.05
C GLY A 220 -4.36 14.28 14.33
N LEU A 221 -3.57 13.30 13.88
CA LEU A 221 -2.11 13.36 14.04
C LEU A 221 -1.51 14.48 13.19
N PRO A 222 -0.45 15.17 13.63
CA PRO A 222 0.23 16.18 12.81
C PRO A 222 0.70 15.61 11.47
N LYS A 223 0.58 16.41 10.40
CA LYS A 223 1.13 16.01 9.09
C LYS A 223 2.64 15.82 9.17
N LEU A 224 3.11 14.73 8.60
CA LEU A 224 4.51 14.38 8.46
C LEU A 224 5.16 15.16 7.33
N SER A 225 6.45 15.44 7.48
CA SER A 225 7.26 16.08 6.45
C SER A 225 8.61 15.39 6.34
N ALA A 226 9.12 15.25 5.12
CA ALA A 226 10.45 14.73 4.86
C ALA A 226 11.57 15.58 5.49
N ASP A 227 11.27 16.85 5.82
CA ASP A 227 12.19 17.76 6.52
C ASP A 227 12.25 17.50 8.02
N ARG A 228 11.34 16.68 8.56
CA ARG A 228 11.31 16.28 9.97
C ARG A 228 11.32 14.75 10.11
N PRO A 229 12.42 14.07 9.74
CA PRO A 229 12.45 12.60 9.76
C PRO A 229 12.09 11.99 11.11
N LYS A 230 12.54 12.59 12.22
CA LYS A 230 12.24 12.11 13.59
C LYS A 230 10.74 11.95 13.86
N ASP A 231 9.91 12.86 13.35
CA ASP A 231 8.45 12.76 13.49
C ASP A 231 7.88 11.55 12.74
N ILE A 232 8.45 11.23 11.58
CA ILE A 232 8.03 10.06 10.79
C ILE A 232 8.37 8.78 11.55
N TYR A 233 9.62 8.65 12.04
CA TYR A 233 10.06 7.48 12.79
C TYR A 233 9.27 7.26 14.07
N ARG A 234 9.01 8.32 14.83
CA ARG A 234 8.11 8.27 16.00
C ARG A 234 6.77 7.65 15.63
N ASP A 235 6.14 8.14 14.56
CA ASP A 235 4.80 7.75 14.17
C ASP A 235 4.70 6.32 13.64
N VAL A 236 5.69 5.86 12.86
CA VAL A 236 5.66 4.50 12.30
C VAL A 236 6.17 3.43 13.27
N MET A 237 6.97 3.80 14.27
CA MET A 237 7.52 2.85 15.24
C MET A 237 6.65 2.67 16.48
N ASP A 238 5.99 3.74 16.95
CA ASP A 238 5.04 3.66 18.06
C ASP A 238 3.85 2.78 17.65
N PRO A 239 3.60 1.66 18.33
CA PRO A 239 2.51 0.76 17.99
C PRO A 239 1.13 1.42 17.87
N ASP A 240 0.79 2.33 18.77
CA ASP A 240 -0.55 2.94 18.82
C ASP A 240 -0.75 3.88 17.64
N ARG A 241 0.29 4.64 17.28
CA ARG A 241 0.29 5.51 16.11
C ARG A 241 0.36 4.70 14.81
N SER A 242 1.20 3.68 14.78
CA SER A 242 1.47 2.88 13.58
C SER A 242 0.21 2.20 13.03
N ILE A 243 -0.69 1.71 13.90
CA ILE A 243 -1.97 1.10 13.49
C ILE A 243 -2.83 2.06 12.65
N LEU A 244 -2.80 3.36 12.97
CA LEU A 244 -3.53 4.37 12.21
C LEU A 244 -2.95 4.52 10.79
N TYR A 245 -1.62 4.44 10.65
CA TYR A 245 -0.97 4.44 9.35
C TYR A 245 -1.24 3.15 8.57
N ILE A 246 -1.26 1.97 9.22
CA ILE A 246 -1.66 0.71 8.56
C ILE A 246 -3.06 0.85 7.96
N ALA A 247 -4.02 1.35 8.75
CA ALA A 247 -5.38 1.57 8.30
C ALA A 247 -5.45 2.57 7.13
N ALA A 248 -4.70 3.67 7.20
CA ALA A 248 -4.62 4.67 6.14
C ALA A 248 -4.04 4.12 4.83
N ILE A 249 -3.00 3.28 4.89
CA ILE A 249 -2.37 2.63 3.72
C ILE A 249 -3.36 1.70 3.02
N ILE A 250 -4.11 0.92 3.80
CA ILE A 250 -5.14 0.03 3.27
C ILE A 250 -6.28 0.83 2.65
N ARG A 251 -6.76 1.87 3.34
CA ARG A 251 -7.80 2.78 2.84
C ARG A 251 -7.39 3.42 1.52
N ASP A 252 -6.18 3.97 1.43
CA ASP A 252 -5.63 4.55 0.19
C ASP A 252 -5.55 3.50 -0.92
N SER A 253 -5.16 2.26 -0.61
CA SER A 253 -5.13 1.17 -1.59
C SER A 253 -6.52 0.85 -2.15
N ILE A 254 -7.53 0.77 -1.27
CA ILE A 254 -8.93 0.52 -1.69
C ILE A 254 -9.46 1.71 -2.50
N ASP A 255 -9.17 2.95 -2.10
CA ASP A 255 -9.61 4.14 -2.83
C ASP A 255 -8.96 4.23 -4.21
N ALA A 256 -7.64 4.01 -4.30
CA ALA A 256 -6.92 4.03 -5.56
C ALA A 256 -7.49 3.03 -6.59
N TYR A 257 -7.88 1.83 -6.14
CA TYR A 257 -8.54 0.85 -7.01
C TYR A 257 -9.97 1.24 -7.35
N ARG A 258 -10.72 1.79 -6.38
CA ARG A 258 -12.11 2.25 -6.60
C ARG A 258 -12.18 3.42 -7.58
N GLU A 259 -11.27 4.38 -7.50
CA GLU A 259 -11.09 5.48 -8.48
C GLU A 259 -10.90 4.93 -9.90
N LYS A 260 -10.31 3.75 -10.02
CA LYS A 260 -10.11 3.03 -11.27
C LYS A 260 -11.17 1.96 -11.51
N GLY A 261 -12.33 2.04 -10.85
CA GLY A 261 -13.50 1.20 -11.09
C GLY A 261 -13.39 -0.25 -10.60
N PHE A 262 -12.50 -0.55 -9.65
CA PHE A 262 -12.38 -1.86 -9.01
C PHE A 262 -12.60 -1.75 -7.51
N ASP A 263 -13.62 -2.40 -6.98
CA ASP A 263 -13.82 -2.48 -5.53
C ASP A 263 -13.11 -3.71 -4.96
N ILE A 264 -11.99 -3.46 -4.29
CA ILE A 264 -11.17 -4.50 -3.62
C ILE A 264 -11.47 -4.63 -2.13
N SER A 265 -12.44 -3.87 -1.60
CA SER A 265 -12.74 -3.84 -0.16
C SER A 265 -13.23 -5.17 0.40
N GLY A 266 -13.71 -6.09 -0.44
CA GLY A 266 -14.14 -7.43 -0.02
C GLY A 266 -13.02 -8.48 0.01
N ASN A 267 -11.80 -8.17 -0.44
CA ASN A 267 -10.72 -9.16 -0.56
C ASN A 267 -9.47 -8.73 0.25
N PRO A 268 -9.30 -9.25 1.48
CA PRO A 268 -8.16 -8.90 2.32
C PRO A 268 -6.82 -9.38 1.75
N GLY A 269 -6.80 -10.48 0.98
CA GLY A 269 -5.61 -10.92 0.27
C GLY A 269 -5.10 -9.87 -0.71
N ILE A 270 -5.97 -9.27 -1.53
CA ILE A 270 -5.56 -8.20 -2.45
C ILE A 270 -5.01 -6.98 -1.71
N THR A 271 -5.65 -6.56 -0.62
CA THR A 271 -5.13 -5.44 0.17
C THR A 271 -3.78 -5.77 0.84
N ALA A 272 -3.59 -7.01 1.32
CA ALA A 272 -2.32 -7.45 1.90
C ALA A 272 -1.21 -7.54 0.85
N THR A 273 -1.55 -7.96 -0.38
CA THR A 273 -0.64 -7.88 -1.53
C THR A 273 -0.19 -6.45 -1.75
N LEU A 274 -1.13 -5.50 -1.85
CA LEU A 274 -0.81 -4.08 -2.08
C LEU A 274 0.00 -3.46 -0.93
N TYR A 275 -0.27 -3.89 0.31
CA TYR A 275 0.53 -3.49 1.47
C TYR A 275 2.00 -3.94 1.31
N ASN A 276 2.22 -5.17 0.86
CA ASN A 276 3.56 -5.70 0.65
C ASN A 276 4.30 -5.07 -0.53
N VAL A 277 3.62 -4.88 -1.66
CA VAL A 277 4.28 -4.48 -2.93
C VAL A 277 4.19 -2.98 -3.22
N GLY A 278 3.42 -2.24 -2.43
CA GLY A 278 3.21 -0.79 -2.54
C GLY A 278 2.63 -0.31 -3.87
N GLN A 279 2.65 1.01 -4.04
CA GLN A 279 2.26 1.73 -5.27
C GLN A 279 0.84 1.38 -5.78
N PRO A 280 -0.20 1.44 -4.94
CA PRO A 280 -1.56 1.03 -5.32
C PRO A 280 -2.09 1.84 -6.51
N ARG A 281 -1.87 3.16 -6.55
CA ARG A 281 -2.31 4.04 -7.65
C ARG A 281 -1.73 3.63 -9.01
N ARG A 282 -0.42 3.40 -9.06
CA ARG A 282 0.25 2.96 -10.30
C ARG A 282 -0.25 1.60 -10.78
N ARG A 283 -0.53 0.68 -9.86
CA ARG A 283 -1.04 -0.67 -10.17
C ARG A 283 -2.48 -0.63 -10.63
N ALA A 284 -3.33 0.17 -9.97
CA ALA A 284 -4.71 0.39 -10.35
C ALA A 284 -4.82 1.02 -11.75
N GLU A 285 -3.98 2.03 -12.03
CA GLU A 285 -3.89 2.64 -13.36
C GLU A 285 -3.52 1.60 -14.42
N ARG A 286 -2.44 0.84 -14.20
CA ARG A 286 -1.99 -0.18 -15.16
C ARG A 286 -3.04 -1.25 -15.41
N LEU A 287 -3.77 -1.67 -14.36
CA LEU A 287 -4.89 -2.61 -14.49
C LEU A 287 -6.00 -2.01 -15.35
N ARG A 288 -6.40 -0.76 -15.08
CA ARG A 288 -7.43 -0.06 -15.87
C ARG A 288 -7.02 0.07 -17.33
N THR A 289 -5.80 0.52 -17.62
CA THR A 289 -5.27 0.60 -18.99
C THR A 289 -5.35 -0.75 -19.70
N ALA A 290 -4.98 -1.85 -19.04
CA ALA A 290 -5.04 -3.18 -19.65
C ALA A 290 -6.49 -3.64 -19.94
N VAL A 291 -7.42 -3.37 -19.01
CA VAL A 291 -8.85 -3.68 -19.20
C VAL A 291 -9.43 -2.89 -20.37
N ASP A 292 -9.13 -1.60 -20.45
CA ASP A 292 -9.62 -0.72 -21.51
C ASP A 292 -9.00 -1.09 -22.88
N ALA A 293 -7.78 -1.64 -22.89
CA ALA A 293 -7.13 -2.21 -24.08
C ALA A 293 -7.66 -3.59 -24.50
N GLY A 294 -8.63 -4.16 -23.79
CA GLY A 294 -9.33 -5.39 -24.19
C GLY A 294 -9.22 -6.56 -23.21
N ALA A 295 -8.42 -6.46 -22.14
CA ALA A 295 -8.31 -7.52 -21.12
C ALA A 295 -9.49 -7.50 -20.13
N LYS A 296 -10.73 -7.48 -20.62
CA LYS A 296 -11.96 -7.17 -19.85
C LYS A 296 -12.22 -8.03 -18.60
N LYS A 297 -11.59 -9.20 -18.49
CA LYS A 297 -11.72 -10.12 -17.34
C LYS A 297 -10.53 -10.05 -16.38
N LEU A 298 -9.55 -9.20 -16.65
CA LEU A 298 -8.37 -9.04 -15.80
C LEU A 298 -8.77 -8.39 -14.47
N LEU A 299 -8.33 -9.02 -13.39
CA LEU A 299 -8.56 -8.57 -12.02
C LEU A 299 -7.21 -8.53 -11.30
N PRO A 300 -7.08 -7.77 -10.19
CA PRO A 300 -5.89 -7.89 -9.37
C PRO A 300 -5.78 -9.32 -8.83
N VAL A 301 -4.54 -9.78 -8.66
CA VAL A 301 -4.20 -11.13 -8.22
C VAL A 301 -3.31 -11.03 -6.99
N GLU A 302 -3.51 -11.94 -6.05
CA GLU A 302 -2.70 -12.02 -4.84
C GLU A 302 -1.26 -12.43 -5.16
N ASN A 303 -0.30 -11.83 -4.46
CA ASN A 303 1.02 -12.42 -4.29
C ASN A 303 1.01 -13.42 -3.11
N TYR A 304 2.16 -14.03 -2.81
CA TYR A 304 2.32 -14.97 -1.69
C TYR A 304 1.85 -14.43 -0.31
N TYR A 305 1.91 -13.10 -0.07
CA TYR A 305 1.30 -12.47 1.11
C TYR A 305 -0.21 -12.62 1.08
N GLY A 306 -0.82 -12.03 0.05
CA GLY A 306 -2.28 -12.00 -0.08
C GLY A 306 -2.89 -13.38 -0.11
N TRP A 307 -2.17 -14.32 -0.75
CA TRP A 307 -2.60 -15.71 -0.84
C TRP A 307 -2.73 -16.35 0.53
N LEU A 308 -1.73 -16.18 1.40
CA LEU A 308 -1.75 -16.67 2.77
C LEU A 308 -2.90 -16.07 3.57
N ILE A 309 -3.14 -14.77 3.44
CA ILE A 309 -4.18 -14.08 4.21
C ILE A 309 -5.58 -14.61 3.86
N ASN A 310 -5.84 -14.85 2.58
CA ASN A 310 -7.09 -15.47 2.14
C ASN A 310 -7.18 -16.94 2.57
N ASP A 311 -6.08 -17.69 2.49
CA ASP A 311 -6.02 -19.11 2.86
C ASP A 311 -6.21 -19.35 4.36
N ARG A 312 -5.77 -18.41 5.21
CA ARG A 312 -5.91 -18.45 6.67
C ARG A 312 -7.01 -17.53 7.21
N LEU A 313 -7.92 -17.08 6.35
CA LEU A 313 -8.90 -16.03 6.68
C LEU A 313 -9.76 -16.38 7.92
N ASP A 314 -10.16 -17.64 8.06
CA ASP A 314 -10.98 -18.08 9.19
C ASP A 314 -10.23 -18.01 10.52
N VAL A 315 -8.93 -18.32 10.53
CA VAL A 315 -8.07 -18.17 11.71
C VAL A 315 -8.00 -16.70 12.12
N LEU A 316 -7.81 -15.81 11.14
CA LEU A 316 -7.69 -14.37 11.39
C LEU A 316 -9.00 -13.74 11.88
N LYS A 317 -10.14 -14.20 11.36
CA LYS A 317 -11.47 -13.80 11.87
C LYS A 317 -11.70 -14.26 13.30
N ASN A 318 -11.32 -15.49 13.64
CA ASN A 318 -11.44 -15.99 15.01
C ASN A 318 -10.66 -15.15 16.03
N ILE A 319 -9.47 -14.66 15.66
CA ILE A 319 -8.70 -13.71 16.49
C ILE A 319 -9.50 -12.44 16.74
N LEU A 320 -10.06 -11.83 15.68
CA LEU A 320 -10.83 -10.60 15.79
C LEU A 320 -12.11 -10.76 16.63
N ASP A 321 -12.72 -11.93 16.58
CA ASP A 321 -13.89 -12.31 17.36
C ASP A 321 -13.56 -12.67 18.83
N GLY A 322 -12.27 -12.77 19.19
CA GLY A 322 -11.83 -13.21 20.52
C GLY A 322 -12.12 -14.68 20.81
N LYS A 323 -12.26 -15.50 19.76
CA LYS A 323 -12.49 -16.95 19.87
C LYS A 323 -11.16 -17.68 20.06
N ALA A 324 -11.19 -18.75 20.86
CA ALA A 324 -10.04 -19.64 21.00
C ALA A 324 -9.67 -20.24 19.63
N ILE A 325 -8.38 -20.18 19.28
CA ILE A 325 -7.86 -20.72 18.03
C ILE A 325 -7.46 -22.17 18.30
N ASP A 326 -8.07 -23.14 17.60
CA ASP A 326 -7.60 -24.53 17.65
C ASP A 326 -6.21 -24.59 16.99
N ARG A 327 -5.25 -25.21 17.67
CA ARG A 327 -3.86 -25.40 17.19
C ARG A 327 -3.77 -26.25 15.91
N ARG A 328 -4.89 -26.81 15.42
CA ARG A 328 -4.95 -27.74 14.29
C ARG A 328 -5.15 -27.11 12.90
N THR A 329 -5.32 -25.80 12.76
CA THR A 329 -5.54 -25.13 11.45
C THR A 329 -4.26 -24.64 10.73
N THR A 330 -3.10 -25.22 11.02
CA THR A 330 -1.79 -24.64 10.66
C THR A 330 -0.83 -25.61 9.94
N SER A 331 -1.29 -26.46 9.02
CA SER A 331 -0.35 -27.30 8.24
C SER A 331 -0.09 -26.77 6.84
N ASP A 332 1.20 -26.61 6.54
CA ASP A 332 1.88 -26.35 5.27
C ASP A 332 1.77 -24.95 4.63
N ILE A 333 2.37 -23.93 5.27
CA ILE A 333 2.79 -22.71 4.56
C ILE A 333 4.11 -22.98 3.81
N GLY A 334 4.05 -22.98 2.48
CA GLY A 334 5.23 -23.15 1.60
C GLY A 334 5.60 -24.62 1.29
N GLY A 335 4.78 -25.59 1.69
CA GLY A 335 4.89 -26.97 1.23
C GLY A 335 4.20 -27.15 -0.12
N GLN A 336 4.88 -27.72 -1.11
CA GLN A 336 4.19 -28.23 -2.30
C GLN A 336 3.31 -29.40 -1.84
N LYS A 337 1.99 -29.31 -2.04
CA LYS A 337 1.15 -30.50 -1.99
C LYS A 337 1.65 -31.42 -3.11
N GLN A 338 2.18 -32.59 -2.73
CA GLN A 338 2.57 -33.64 -3.68
C GLN A 338 1.35 -34.20 -4.41
#